data_AF-A0AAW3A2P4-F1
#
_entry.id   AF-A0AAW3A2P4-F1
#
_cell.length_a   1.000
_cell.length_b   1.000
_cell.length_c   1.000
_cell.angle_alpha   90.00
_cell.angle_beta   90.00
_cell.angle_gamma   90.00
#
_symmetry.space_group_name_H-M   'P 1'
#
loop_
_entity.id
_entity.type
_entity.pdbx_description
1 polymer ?
#
loop_
_entity_poly.entity_id
_entity_poly.type
_entity_poly.pdbx_seq_one_letter_code
_entity_poly.pdbx_strand_id
1 'polypeptide(L)'
;MRKLVNEQTHLAMAERKIVIIRGKDGCAYRRSIQVFFMNESAEFLLCQPLGECNDKFLQTVQGGSEGEESPQETARRETWEEIGLNLEKDATFICEVQPPPAAVLGEEGQARETRNEANEIVSEHRSAFRYKSKTWAKQGIRGQELYPLLYFLGREKVQHINTHGWERGIRAEFRSVKWGLLAELVEKAPPSKKAVMKSVCSAVAAAAKSFVESCSSSTAGLPNVINEEPLVA
;
A
#
# COMPACT_ATOMS: atom_id res chain seq x y z
N MET A 1 21.35 -25.04 -22.30
CA MET A 1 19.98 -24.61 -21.93
C MET A 1 19.91 -23.72 -20.68
N ARG A 2 20.66 -23.95 -19.59
CA ARG A 2 20.59 -23.09 -18.38
C ARG A 2 21.11 -21.64 -18.55
N LYS A 3 22.06 -21.39 -19.46
CA LYS A 3 22.58 -20.03 -19.73
C LYS A 3 21.58 -19.12 -20.45
N LEU A 4 20.84 -19.66 -21.42
CA LEU A 4 19.85 -18.91 -22.22
C LEU A 4 18.63 -18.49 -21.40
N VAL A 5 18.20 -19.32 -20.44
CA VAL A 5 17.11 -18.95 -19.51
C VAL A 5 17.55 -17.80 -18.61
N ASN A 6 18.79 -17.81 -18.13
CA ASN A 6 19.33 -16.76 -17.25
C ASN A 6 19.51 -15.41 -17.99
N GLU A 7 19.93 -15.43 -19.26
CA GLU A 7 20.05 -14.22 -20.09
C GLU A 7 18.67 -13.67 -20.49
N GLN A 8 17.68 -14.53 -20.75
CA GLN A 8 16.29 -14.10 -20.97
C GLN A 8 15.64 -13.53 -19.70
N THR A 9 15.95 -14.08 -18.51
CA THR A 9 15.51 -13.48 -17.25
C THR A 9 16.18 -12.13 -16.99
N HIS A 10 17.47 -11.98 -17.29
CA HIS A 10 18.17 -10.69 -17.17
C HIS A 10 17.72 -9.63 -18.19
N LEU A 11 17.37 -10.04 -19.43
CA LEU A 11 16.80 -9.14 -20.44
C LEU A 11 15.34 -8.76 -20.11
N ALA A 12 14.53 -9.68 -19.58
CA ALA A 12 13.19 -9.36 -19.10
C ALA A 12 13.20 -8.46 -17.85
N MET A 13 14.24 -8.56 -17.01
CA MET A 13 14.45 -7.62 -15.90
C MET A 13 14.94 -6.23 -16.35
N ALA A 14 15.42 -6.08 -17.60
CA ALA A 14 15.95 -4.83 -18.14
C ALA A 14 14.89 -3.90 -18.75
N GLU A 15 13.63 -4.33 -18.91
CA GLU A 15 12.55 -3.52 -19.50
C GLU A 15 11.34 -3.28 -18.58
N ARG A 16 11.47 -3.54 -17.28
CA ARG A 16 10.45 -3.06 -16.34
C ARG A 16 10.68 -1.57 -16.06
N LYS A 17 10.11 -0.73 -16.93
CA LYS A 17 10.22 0.73 -16.85
C LYS A 17 9.60 1.20 -15.54
N ILE A 18 10.43 1.61 -14.58
CA ILE A 18 9.97 2.19 -13.32
C ILE A 18 9.09 3.40 -13.63
N VAL A 19 7.91 3.47 -13.01
CA VAL A 19 7.05 4.64 -13.15
C VAL A 19 7.57 5.77 -12.28
N ILE A 20 7.87 6.92 -12.90
CA ILE A 20 8.43 8.09 -12.25
C ILE A 20 7.39 9.20 -12.18
N ILE A 21 7.29 9.79 -10.99
CA ILE A 21 6.56 11.00 -10.70
C ILE A 21 7.56 12.14 -10.49
N ARG A 22 7.31 13.28 -11.12
CA ARG A 22 8.07 14.51 -10.93
C ARG A 22 7.36 15.42 -9.93
N GLY A 23 8.12 15.90 -8.95
CA GLY A 23 7.68 17.00 -8.13
C GLY A 23 7.87 18.36 -8.82
N LYS A 24 7.20 19.40 -8.33
CA LYS A 24 7.46 20.82 -8.68
C LYS A 24 8.90 21.24 -8.41
N ASP A 25 9.59 20.54 -7.51
CA ASP A 25 11.01 20.69 -7.23
C ASP A 25 11.92 20.03 -8.30
N GLY A 26 11.34 19.48 -9.38
CA GLY A 26 12.04 18.76 -10.44
C GLY A 26 12.56 17.38 -10.05
N CYS A 27 12.40 16.96 -8.79
CA CYS A 27 12.93 15.70 -8.30
C CYS A 27 12.08 14.51 -8.81
N ALA A 28 12.75 13.41 -9.14
CA ALA A 28 12.10 12.13 -9.46
C ALA A 28 11.75 11.36 -8.19
N TYR A 29 10.54 10.83 -8.15
CA TYR A 29 10.04 9.91 -7.14
C TYR A 29 9.48 8.68 -7.85
N ARG A 30 9.84 7.48 -7.39
CA ARG A 30 9.22 6.25 -7.89
C ARG A 30 7.76 6.19 -7.41
N ARG A 31 6.81 5.93 -8.31
CA ARG A 31 5.42 5.64 -7.93
C ARG A 31 5.40 4.33 -7.16
N SER A 32 4.86 4.34 -5.96
CA SER A 32 4.74 3.14 -5.12
C SER A 32 3.38 3.09 -4.46
N ILE A 33 2.79 1.91 -4.39
CA ILE A 33 1.53 1.70 -3.68
C ILE A 33 1.82 1.45 -2.21
N GLN A 34 0.82 1.61 -1.36
CA GLN A 34 0.90 1.15 0.02
C GLN A 34 -0.45 0.56 0.41
N VAL A 35 -0.51 -0.75 0.66
CA VAL A 35 -1.80 -1.41 0.91
C VAL A 35 -2.13 -1.41 2.39
N PHE A 36 -3.32 -0.93 2.73
CA PHE A 36 -3.89 -0.99 4.07
C PHE A 36 -5.08 -1.94 4.04
N PHE A 37 -5.05 -2.97 4.87
CA PHE A 37 -6.20 -3.85 5.12
C PHE A 37 -6.79 -3.51 6.47
N MET A 38 -8.08 -3.19 6.50
CA MET A 38 -8.85 -2.96 7.71
C MET A 38 -9.83 -4.13 7.91
N ASN A 39 -9.94 -4.62 9.13
CA ASN A 39 -10.92 -5.64 9.48
C ASN A 39 -12.19 -5.05 10.12
N GLU A 40 -13.14 -5.90 10.45
CA GLU A 40 -14.41 -5.55 11.10
C GLU A 40 -14.26 -4.89 12.48
N SER A 41 -13.10 -5.02 13.13
CA SER A 41 -12.78 -4.37 14.41
C SER A 41 -12.03 -3.05 14.24
N ALA A 42 -11.93 -2.52 13.02
CA ALA A 42 -11.13 -1.33 12.68
C ALA A 42 -9.63 -1.47 13.05
N GLU A 43 -9.12 -2.71 13.11
CA GLU A 43 -7.69 -2.97 13.18
C GLU A 43 -7.11 -3.12 11.77
N PHE A 44 -5.80 -2.91 11.66
CA PHE A 44 -5.08 -2.92 10.40
C PHE A 44 -4.06 -4.06 10.35
N LEU A 45 -3.88 -4.65 9.16
CA LEU A 45 -2.87 -5.69 8.97
C LEU A 45 -1.47 -5.05 8.93
N LEU A 46 -0.68 -5.35 9.96
CA LEU A 46 0.69 -4.88 10.13
C LEU A 46 1.66 -6.02 9.84
N CYS A 47 2.66 -5.76 9.01
CA CYS A 47 3.66 -6.72 8.59
C CYS A 47 4.99 -6.43 9.30
N GLN A 48 5.66 -7.49 9.76
CA GLN A 48 6.99 -7.39 10.34
C GLN A 48 8.05 -7.77 9.30
N PRO A 49 8.97 -6.85 8.93
CA PRO A 49 9.98 -7.13 7.91
C PRO A 49 10.93 -8.26 8.32
N LEU A 50 11.43 -8.98 7.31
CA LEU A 50 12.47 -9.98 7.48
C LEU A 50 13.81 -9.32 7.89
N GLY A 51 14.63 -10.05 8.64
CA GLY A 51 15.94 -9.61 9.14
C GLY A 51 15.92 -9.20 10.61
N GLU A 52 16.93 -9.65 11.37
CA GLU A 52 17.01 -9.44 12.82
C GLU A 52 17.03 -7.95 13.20
N CYS A 53 17.71 -7.12 12.42
CA CYS A 53 17.76 -5.67 12.65
C CYS A 53 16.43 -4.94 12.46
N ASN A 54 15.41 -5.62 11.92
CA ASN A 54 14.08 -5.09 11.65
C ASN A 54 13.00 -5.59 12.62
N ASP A 55 13.38 -6.35 13.64
CA ASP A 55 12.45 -7.00 14.58
C ASP A 55 11.47 -6.04 15.26
N LYS A 56 11.89 -4.81 15.55
CA LYS A 56 11.04 -3.81 16.20
C LYS A 56 10.18 -3.02 15.23
N PHE A 57 10.37 -3.21 13.92
CA PHE A 57 9.69 -2.40 12.91
C PHE A 57 8.42 -3.06 12.41
N LEU A 58 7.45 -2.21 12.08
CA LEU A 58 6.21 -2.58 11.41
C LEU A 58 6.06 -1.77 10.13
N GLN A 59 5.51 -2.42 9.11
CA GLN A 59 5.23 -1.86 7.80
C GLN A 59 3.92 -2.44 7.28
N THR A 60 3.51 -2.00 6.10
CA THR A 60 2.44 -2.61 5.31
C THR A 60 3.04 -3.12 4.01
N VAL A 61 2.24 -3.88 3.25
CA VAL A 61 2.62 -4.26 1.88
C VAL A 61 2.89 -3.01 1.06
N GLN A 62 4.02 -2.96 0.36
CA GLN A 62 4.44 -1.76 -0.34
C GLN A 62 5.52 -2.03 -1.40
N GLY A 63 5.13 -2.08 -2.65
CA GLY A 63 6.07 -1.98 -3.76
C GLY A 63 5.66 -0.92 -4.76
N GLY A 64 6.15 -1.00 -5.99
CA GLY A 64 5.91 0.09 -6.92
C GLY A 64 5.76 -0.30 -8.34
N SER A 65 5.17 0.64 -9.06
CA SER A 65 4.58 0.38 -10.36
C SER A 65 5.65 0.19 -11.42
N GLU A 66 5.34 -0.72 -12.33
CA GLU A 66 6.18 -1.08 -13.45
C GLU A 66 5.38 -0.92 -14.75
N GLY A 67 6.03 -0.40 -15.80
CA GLY A 67 5.39 -0.18 -17.10
C GLY A 67 4.18 0.74 -16.99
N GLU A 68 3.03 0.24 -17.43
CA GLU A 68 1.76 0.99 -17.45
C GLU A 68 0.80 0.53 -16.33
N GLU A 69 1.27 -0.24 -15.34
CA GLU A 69 0.43 -0.72 -14.23
C GLU A 69 -0.26 0.43 -13.50
N SER A 70 -1.59 0.39 -13.41
CA SER A 70 -2.34 1.23 -12.48
C SER A 70 -1.96 0.91 -11.01
N PRO A 71 -2.22 1.84 -10.06
CA PRO A 71 -2.05 1.54 -8.64
C PRO A 71 -2.76 0.25 -8.19
N GLN A 72 -3.94 -0.05 -8.73
CA GLN A 72 -4.66 -1.29 -8.40
C GLN A 72 -3.95 -2.55 -8.91
N GLU A 73 -3.41 -2.52 -10.12
CA GLU A 73 -2.64 -3.65 -10.67
C GLU A 73 -1.33 -3.86 -9.90
N THR A 74 -0.61 -2.79 -9.59
CA THR A 74 0.57 -2.87 -8.71
C THR A 74 0.18 -3.45 -7.35
N ALA A 75 -0.95 -3.05 -6.75
CA ALA A 75 -1.38 -3.58 -5.46
C ALA A 75 -1.66 -5.08 -5.50
N ARG A 76 -2.31 -5.58 -6.56
CA ARG A 76 -2.56 -7.02 -6.76
C ARG A 76 -1.25 -7.80 -6.83
N ARG A 77 -0.30 -7.32 -7.64
CA ARG A 77 1.01 -7.97 -7.80
C ARG A 77 1.78 -7.97 -6.48
N GLU A 78 2.01 -6.81 -5.89
CA GLU A 78 2.83 -6.67 -4.67
C GLU A 78 2.21 -7.43 -3.48
N THR A 79 0.88 -7.43 -3.35
CA THR A 79 0.20 -8.19 -2.29
C THR A 79 0.37 -9.69 -2.47
N TRP A 80 0.20 -10.20 -3.69
CA TRP A 80 0.42 -11.61 -3.98
C TRP A 80 1.89 -12.00 -3.79
N GLU A 81 2.81 -11.14 -4.22
CA GLU A 81 4.24 -11.35 -4.06
C GLU A 81 4.60 -11.40 -2.55
N GLU A 82 4.38 -10.31 -1.83
CA GLU A 82 4.89 -10.15 -0.46
C GLU A 82 4.18 -11.06 0.56
N ILE A 83 2.87 -11.29 0.42
CA ILE A 83 2.06 -12.00 1.42
C ILE A 83 1.13 -13.08 0.87
N GLY A 84 1.16 -13.39 -0.44
CA GLY A 84 0.41 -14.50 -1.03
C GLY A 84 -1.09 -14.30 -1.14
N LEU A 85 -1.62 -13.16 -0.68
CA LEU A 85 -3.06 -12.90 -0.61
C LEU A 85 -3.60 -12.51 -2.00
N ASN A 86 -4.76 -13.06 -2.38
CA ASN A 86 -5.42 -12.69 -3.64
C ASN A 86 -6.43 -11.58 -3.39
N LEU A 87 -6.08 -10.34 -3.72
CA LEU A 87 -6.94 -9.17 -3.48
C LEU A 87 -8.35 -9.30 -4.05
N GLU A 88 -8.52 -9.94 -5.21
CA GLU A 88 -9.82 -10.03 -5.88
C GLU A 88 -10.76 -11.03 -5.22
N LYS A 89 -10.20 -12.02 -4.52
CA LYS A 89 -10.96 -13.08 -3.84
C LYS A 89 -11.12 -12.82 -2.34
N ASP A 90 -10.12 -12.22 -1.73
CA ASP A 90 -9.99 -12.17 -0.29
C ASP A 90 -10.34 -10.81 0.31
N ALA A 91 -10.26 -9.73 -0.48
CA ALA A 91 -10.41 -8.37 0.00
C ALA A 91 -11.44 -7.56 -0.81
N THR A 92 -12.01 -6.53 -0.18
CA THR A 92 -12.89 -5.57 -0.86
C THR A 92 -12.21 -4.22 -0.91
N PHE A 93 -12.04 -3.66 -2.12
CA PHE A 93 -11.49 -2.32 -2.26
C PHE A 93 -12.47 -1.29 -1.70
N ILE A 94 -11.98 -0.40 -0.83
CA ILE A 94 -12.77 0.69 -0.26
C ILE A 94 -12.49 1.96 -1.06
N CYS A 95 -11.25 2.44 -1.05
CA CYS A 95 -10.85 3.66 -1.76
C CYS A 95 -9.33 3.79 -1.89
N GLU A 96 -8.92 4.65 -2.83
CA GLU A 96 -7.57 5.21 -2.82
C GLU A 96 -7.55 6.39 -1.86
N VAL A 97 -6.68 6.33 -0.86
CA VAL A 97 -6.57 7.35 0.17
C VAL A 97 -5.93 8.58 -0.42
N GLN A 98 -6.63 9.70 -0.31
CA GLN A 98 -6.15 10.98 -0.78
C GLN A 98 -5.34 11.69 0.32
N PRO A 99 -4.33 12.49 -0.06
CA PRO A 99 -3.67 13.41 0.85
C PRO A 99 -4.68 14.30 1.57
N PRO A 100 -4.39 14.77 2.80
CA PRO A 100 -5.20 15.79 3.45
C PRO A 100 -5.37 16.98 2.50
N PRO A 101 -6.56 17.61 2.43
CA PRO A 101 -6.75 18.81 1.63
C PRO A 101 -5.68 19.82 2.02
N ALA A 102 -4.81 20.19 1.07
CA ALA A 102 -3.88 21.28 1.31
C ALA A 102 -4.73 22.54 1.56
N ALA A 103 -4.36 23.36 2.54
CA ALA A 103 -4.96 24.67 2.79
C ALA A 103 -4.60 25.68 1.67
N VAL A 104 -4.71 25.26 0.41
CA VAL A 104 -4.44 26.06 -0.77
C VAL A 104 -5.78 26.28 -1.47
N LEU A 105 -6.20 27.54 -1.42
CA LEU A 105 -7.36 28.09 -2.12
C LEU A 105 -7.48 27.55 -3.54
N GLY A 106 -8.65 26.96 -3.82
CA GLY A 106 -9.26 26.97 -5.14
C GLY A 106 -8.62 26.07 -6.18
N GLU A 107 -8.84 24.76 -6.06
CA GLU A 107 -9.08 23.89 -7.22
C GLU A 107 -9.73 22.60 -6.74
N GLU A 108 -11.07 22.62 -6.63
CA GLU A 108 -11.89 21.41 -6.60
C GLU A 108 -11.82 20.75 -7.98
N GLY A 109 -10.79 19.95 -8.19
CA GLY A 109 -10.68 19.10 -9.36
C GLY A 109 -10.09 17.78 -8.92
N GLN A 110 -10.69 16.66 -9.33
CA GLN A 110 -10.00 15.38 -9.36
C GLN A 110 -8.63 15.63 -9.98
N ALA A 111 -7.55 15.45 -9.20
CA ALA A 111 -6.19 15.72 -9.65
C ALA A 111 -5.86 14.77 -10.81
N ARG A 112 -6.19 15.19 -12.03
CA ARG A 112 -5.77 14.49 -13.24
C ARG A 112 -4.26 14.45 -13.22
N GLU A 113 -3.69 13.29 -13.56
CA GLU A 113 -2.25 13.17 -13.77
C GLU A 113 -1.83 14.18 -14.84
N THR A 114 -1.16 15.25 -14.42
CA THR A 114 -0.58 16.22 -15.34
C THR A 114 0.71 15.64 -15.89
N ARG A 115 1.01 15.89 -17.17
CA ARG A 115 2.28 15.46 -17.77
C ARG A 115 3.11 16.67 -18.17
N ASN A 116 4.43 16.60 -17.99
CA ASN A 116 5.35 17.63 -18.49
C ASN A 116 5.65 17.43 -19.98
N GLU A 117 6.45 18.33 -20.57
CA GLU A 117 6.89 18.27 -21.96
C GLU A 117 7.67 16.99 -22.30
N ALA A 118 8.31 16.36 -21.30
CA ALA A 118 8.98 15.07 -21.42
C ALA A 118 8.03 13.86 -21.25
N ASN A 119 6.71 14.09 -21.23
CA ASN A 119 5.66 13.10 -21.03
C ASN A 119 5.73 12.34 -19.69
N GLU A 120 6.39 12.93 -18.68
CA GLU A 120 6.49 12.39 -17.33
C GLU A 120 5.31 12.84 -16.48
N ILE A 121 4.85 11.98 -15.57
CA ILE A 121 3.76 12.32 -14.65
C ILE A 121 4.27 13.35 -13.65
N VAL A 122 3.54 14.45 -13.49
CA VAL A 122 3.78 15.50 -12.52
C VAL A 122 2.65 15.48 -11.49
N SER A 123 3.02 15.50 -10.22
CA SER A 123 2.10 15.44 -9.08
C SER A 123 2.62 16.38 -8.02
N GLU A 124 1.74 17.00 -7.26
CA GLU A 124 2.12 17.76 -6.06
C GLU A 124 1.11 17.63 -4.94
N HIS A 125 -0.13 17.28 -5.27
CA HIS A 125 -1.15 16.95 -4.30
C HIS A 125 -0.67 15.86 -3.34
N ARG A 126 0.12 14.88 -3.82
CA ARG A 126 0.71 13.78 -3.02
C ARG A 126 2.07 14.08 -2.39
N SER A 127 2.53 15.33 -2.39
CA SER A 127 3.82 15.68 -1.78
C SER A 127 3.94 15.25 -0.31
N ALA A 128 2.83 15.29 0.45
CA ALA A 128 2.76 14.81 1.84
C ALA A 128 2.98 13.29 2.00
N PHE A 129 2.86 12.52 0.92
CA PHE A 129 3.04 11.06 0.85
C PHE A 129 4.39 10.67 0.24
N ARG A 130 5.33 11.61 0.14
CA ARG A 130 6.68 11.33 -0.33
C ARG A 130 7.63 11.04 0.82
N TYR A 131 8.59 10.15 0.56
CA TYR A 131 9.75 10.00 1.44
C TYR A 131 11.03 9.77 0.64
N LYS A 132 12.15 10.22 1.21
CA LYS A 132 13.47 10.07 0.59
C LYS A 132 13.96 8.64 0.75
N SER A 133 14.56 8.08 -0.30
CA SER A 133 15.18 6.77 -0.27
C SER A 133 16.49 6.79 -1.05
N LYS A 134 17.51 6.09 -0.54
CA LYS A 134 18.81 5.99 -1.19
C LYS A 134 18.89 4.82 -2.19
N THR A 135 17.91 3.92 -2.18
CA THR A 135 17.89 2.69 -3.00
C THR A 135 18.12 2.98 -4.49
N TRP A 136 17.56 4.10 -4.97
CA TRP A 136 17.53 4.44 -6.40
C TRP A 136 18.31 5.72 -6.73
N ALA A 137 19.14 6.20 -5.80
CA ALA A 137 19.85 7.47 -5.96
C ALA A 137 20.79 7.46 -7.19
N LYS A 138 21.39 6.31 -7.52
CA LYS A 138 22.24 6.15 -8.71
C LYS A 138 21.47 6.30 -10.04
N GLN A 139 20.15 6.13 -10.02
CA GLN A 139 19.27 6.32 -11.17
C GLN A 139 18.62 7.72 -11.18
N GLY A 140 19.08 8.64 -10.32
CA GLY A 140 18.53 9.99 -10.22
C GLY A 140 17.18 10.08 -9.50
N ILE A 141 16.73 8.98 -8.87
CA ILE A 141 15.44 8.93 -8.15
C ILE A 141 15.69 9.27 -6.68
N ARG A 142 15.04 10.33 -6.19
CA ARG A 142 15.23 10.89 -4.84
C ARG A 142 14.52 10.08 -3.76
N GLY A 143 13.46 9.39 -4.12
CA GLY A 143 12.59 8.74 -3.16
C GLY A 143 11.39 8.06 -3.81
N GLN A 144 10.34 7.91 -3.02
CA GLN A 144 9.07 7.33 -3.47
C GLN A 144 7.92 8.29 -3.18
N GLU A 145 6.91 8.27 -4.05
CA GLU A 145 5.60 8.87 -3.83
C GLU A 145 4.60 7.73 -3.60
N LEU A 146 3.94 7.73 -2.45
CA LEU A 146 3.04 6.66 -2.04
C LEU A 146 1.60 6.90 -2.49
N TYR A 147 0.97 5.83 -2.95
CA TYR A 147 -0.45 5.73 -3.30
C TYR A 147 -1.10 4.76 -2.32
N PRO A 148 -1.59 5.23 -1.18
CA PRO A 148 -2.16 4.35 -0.17
C PRO A 148 -3.55 3.86 -0.63
N LEU A 149 -3.77 2.56 -0.55
CA LEU A 149 -4.99 1.90 -0.98
C LEU A 149 -5.61 1.19 0.21
N LEU A 150 -6.86 1.51 0.51
CA LEU A 150 -7.59 0.93 1.63
C LEU A 150 -8.50 -0.18 1.14
N TYR A 151 -8.38 -1.34 1.78
CA TYR A 151 -9.20 -2.53 1.55
C TYR A 151 -9.82 -2.98 2.87
N PHE A 152 -11.02 -3.57 2.78
CA PHE A 152 -11.56 -4.41 3.82
C PHE A 152 -11.04 -5.84 3.67
N LEU A 153 -10.61 -6.45 4.77
CA LEU A 153 -10.18 -7.85 4.84
C LEU A 153 -10.65 -8.43 6.18
N GLY A 154 -11.60 -9.37 6.11
CA GLY A 154 -12.13 -10.04 7.29
C GLY A 154 -11.02 -10.77 8.07
N ARG A 155 -11.10 -10.78 9.41
CA ARG A 155 -10.06 -11.42 10.25
C ARG A 155 -9.81 -12.87 9.85
N GLU A 156 -10.84 -13.61 9.44
CA GLU A 156 -10.75 -15.01 9.03
C GLU A 156 -9.87 -15.22 7.80
N LYS A 157 -9.75 -14.21 6.93
CA LYS A 157 -8.90 -14.26 5.73
C LYS A 157 -7.41 -14.18 6.05
N VAL A 158 -7.03 -13.88 7.30
CA VAL A 158 -5.63 -13.93 7.73
C VAL A 158 -4.99 -15.30 7.48
N GLN A 159 -5.79 -16.38 7.48
CA GLN A 159 -5.31 -17.74 7.20
C GLN A 159 -4.88 -17.95 5.73
N HIS A 160 -5.29 -17.06 4.82
CA HIS A 160 -4.86 -17.09 3.41
C HIS A 160 -3.51 -16.38 3.21
N ILE A 161 -3.00 -15.69 4.23
CA ILE A 161 -1.72 -14.99 4.16
C ILE A 161 -0.58 -15.99 4.30
N ASN A 162 0.38 -15.87 3.39
CA ASN A 162 1.61 -16.64 3.38
C ASN A 162 2.81 -15.74 3.09
N THR A 163 3.63 -15.46 4.11
CA THR A 163 4.84 -14.62 3.97
C THR A 163 6.04 -15.37 3.38
N HIS A 164 5.91 -16.66 3.06
CA HIS A 164 6.95 -17.47 2.44
C HIS A 164 7.07 -17.17 0.94
N GLY A 165 7.62 -16.00 0.60
CA GLY A 165 7.83 -15.59 -0.79
C GLY A 165 8.56 -16.64 -1.65
N TRP A 166 9.43 -17.45 -1.05
CA TRP A 166 10.18 -18.49 -1.77
C TRP A 166 9.29 -19.58 -2.39
N GLU A 167 8.11 -19.83 -1.83
CA GLU A 167 7.12 -20.76 -2.42
C GLU A 167 6.53 -20.22 -3.73
N ARG A 168 6.62 -18.90 -3.93
CA ARG A 168 6.19 -18.18 -5.14
C ARG A 168 7.35 -17.79 -6.05
N GLY A 169 8.57 -18.27 -5.77
CA GLY A 169 9.77 -17.97 -6.57
C GLY A 169 10.33 -16.56 -6.38
N ILE A 170 9.98 -15.89 -5.28
CA ILE A 170 10.38 -14.52 -4.96
C ILE A 170 11.03 -14.46 -3.57
N ARG A 171 11.72 -13.37 -3.26
CA ARG A 171 12.32 -13.18 -1.94
C ARG A 171 11.23 -12.83 -0.92
N ALA A 172 11.24 -13.47 0.24
CA ALA A 172 10.36 -13.10 1.34
C ALA A 172 10.73 -11.72 1.91
N GLU A 173 9.76 -10.83 2.01
CA GLU A 173 9.91 -9.49 2.59
C GLU A 173 9.53 -9.43 4.07
N PHE A 174 8.57 -10.26 4.47
CA PHE A 174 8.03 -10.28 5.83
C PHE A 174 8.26 -11.62 6.50
N ARG A 175 8.38 -11.61 7.82
CA ARG A 175 8.47 -12.82 8.64
C ARG A 175 7.15 -13.18 9.32
N SER A 176 6.28 -12.19 9.53
CA SER A 176 4.98 -12.39 10.17
C SER A 176 4.05 -11.20 9.89
N VAL A 177 2.77 -11.44 10.11
CA VAL A 177 1.72 -10.42 10.08
C VAL A 177 0.93 -10.46 11.38
N LYS A 178 0.31 -9.33 11.74
CA LYS A 178 -0.63 -9.25 12.85
C LYS A 178 -1.66 -8.16 12.61
N TRP A 179 -2.81 -8.27 13.26
CA TRP A 179 -3.73 -7.14 13.36
C TRP A 179 -3.24 -6.16 14.44
N GLY A 180 -3.40 -4.86 14.21
CA GLY A 180 -2.98 -3.82 15.14
C GLY A 180 -3.48 -2.43 14.78
N LEU A 181 -3.08 -1.43 15.56
CA LEU A 181 -3.52 -0.05 15.37
C LEU A 181 -2.57 0.74 14.45
N LEU A 182 -3.10 1.71 13.70
CA LEU A 182 -2.28 2.65 12.92
C LEU A 182 -1.28 3.42 13.78
N ALA A 183 -1.64 3.73 15.03
CA ALA A 183 -0.72 4.36 15.98
C ALA A 183 0.54 3.50 16.20
N GLU A 184 0.38 2.18 16.31
CA GLU A 184 1.50 1.25 16.45
C GLU A 184 2.37 1.23 15.19
N LEU A 185 1.74 1.24 14.00
CA LEU A 185 2.45 1.33 12.72
C LEU A 185 3.29 2.61 12.63
N VAL A 186 2.77 3.75 13.06
CA VAL A 186 3.51 5.03 13.07
C VAL A 186 4.68 4.98 14.06
N GLU A 187 4.46 4.45 15.26
CA GLU A 187 5.48 4.36 16.30
C GLU A 187 6.65 3.48 15.85
N LYS A 188 6.32 2.31 15.29
CA LYS A 188 7.25 1.26 14.88
C LYS A 188 7.63 1.33 13.40
N ALA A 189 7.29 2.40 12.68
CA ALA A 189 7.75 2.59 11.31
C ALA A 189 9.30 2.68 11.26
N PRO A 190 9.93 2.15 10.20
CA PRO A 190 11.36 2.37 9.96
C PRO A 190 11.71 3.86 9.99
N PRO A 191 12.89 4.27 10.51
CA PRO A 191 13.23 5.68 10.68
C PRO A 191 13.09 6.53 9.41
N SER A 192 13.46 5.97 8.25
CA SER A 192 13.33 6.64 6.94
C SER A 192 11.89 6.90 6.51
N LYS A 193 10.93 6.11 7.00
CA LYS A 193 9.50 6.20 6.66
C LYS A 193 8.68 6.88 7.76
N LYS A 194 9.24 7.15 8.94
CA LYS A 194 8.47 7.59 10.11
C LYS A 194 7.70 8.90 9.90
N ALA A 195 8.28 9.85 9.16
CA ALA A 195 7.60 11.11 8.84
C ALA A 195 6.41 10.90 7.89
N VAL A 196 6.60 10.16 6.79
CA VAL A 196 5.53 9.90 5.83
C VAL A 196 4.43 9.02 6.41
N MET A 197 4.79 8.08 7.29
CA MET A 197 3.81 7.19 7.94
C MET A 197 2.82 7.97 8.80
N LYS A 198 3.24 9.06 9.47
CA LYS A 198 2.31 9.95 10.20
C LYS A 198 1.24 10.53 9.26
N SER A 199 1.66 11.09 8.13
CA SER A 199 0.76 11.68 7.14
C SER A 199 -0.18 10.64 6.53
N VAL A 200 0.37 9.51 6.09
CA VAL A 200 -0.42 8.44 5.46
C VAL A 200 -1.40 7.84 6.46
N CYS A 201 -0.96 7.45 7.67
CA CYS A 201 -1.86 6.87 8.66
C CYS A 201 -2.96 7.84 9.10
N SER A 202 -2.68 9.14 9.19
CA SER A 202 -3.72 10.13 9.48
C SER A 202 -4.78 10.16 8.37
N ALA A 203 -4.37 10.11 7.10
CA ALA A 203 -5.31 10.10 5.97
C ALA A 203 -6.08 8.77 5.88
N VAL A 204 -5.41 7.63 6.12
CA VAL A 204 -6.05 6.31 6.18
C VAL A 204 -7.08 6.26 7.30
N ALA A 205 -6.77 6.80 8.48
CA ALA A 205 -7.72 6.86 9.59
C ALA A 205 -8.97 7.67 9.24
N ALA A 206 -8.83 8.80 8.55
CA ALA A 206 -9.95 9.59 8.08
C ALA A 206 -10.81 8.81 7.06
N ALA A 207 -10.18 8.18 6.07
CA ALA A 207 -10.88 7.36 5.07
C ALA A 207 -11.61 6.16 5.69
N ALA A 208 -10.95 5.44 6.61
CA ALA A 208 -11.52 4.33 7.34
C ALA A 208 -12.73 4.75 8.20
N LYS A 209 -12.62 5.88 8.91
CA LYS A 209 -13.72 6.43 9.70
C LYS A 209 -14.94 6.73 8.82
N SER A 210 -14.75 7.41 7.69
CA SER A 210 -15.85 7.71 6.75
C SER A 210 -16.52 6.44 6.22
N PHE A 211 -15.74 5.38 5.95
CA PHE A 211 -16.30 4.10 5.54
C PHE A 211 -17.17 3.46 6.65
N VAL A 212 -16.65 3.37 7.88
CA VAL A 212 -17.38 2.79 9.02
C VAL A 212 -18.68 3.54 9.33
N GLU A 213 -18.65 4.88 9.27
CA GLU A 213 -19.82 5.73 9.44
C GLU A 213 -20.84 5.49 8.31
N SER A 214 -20.39 5.35 7.07
CA SER A 214 -21.27 5.05 5.93
C SER A 214 -21.97 3.69 6.08
N CYS A 215 -21.25 2.65 6.52
CA CYS A 215 -21.83 1.32 6.78
C CYS A 215 -22.84 1.33 7.93
N SER A 216 -22.58 2.11 8.97
CA SER A 216 -23.45 2.22 10.15
C SER A 216 -24.73 3.01 9.86
N SER A 217 -24.64 4.02 8.98
CA SER A 217 -25.80 4.79 8.50
C SER A 217 -26.64 4.04 7.47
N SER A 218 -26.05 3.03 6.80
CA SER A 218 -26.72 2.15 5.85
C SER A 218 -27.31 0.93 6.57
N THR A 219 -28.32 1.13 7.41
CA THR A 219 -29.18 0.04 7.90
C THR A 219 -30.13 -0.44 6.80
N ALA A 220 -29.55 -0.87 5.66
CA ALA A 220 -30.21 -1.59 4.58
C ALA A 220 -29.23 -2.66 4.07
N GLY A 221 -29.17 -3.78 4.79
CA GLY A 221 -28.62 -5.03 4.28
C GLY A 221 -27.14 -5.31 4.56
N LEU A 222 -26.80 -5.55 5.82
CA LEU A 222 -25.81 -6.58 6.15
C LEU A 222 -26.61 -7.76 6.75
N PRO A 223 -26.34 -9.02 6.35
CA PRO A 223 -26.95 -10.17 7.00
C PRO A 223 -26.57 -10.13 8.49
N ASN A 224 -27.59 -10.18 9.34
CA ASN A 224 -27.44 -10.32 10.79
C ASN A 224 -26.47 -11.46 11.11
N VAL A 225 -25.23 -11.10 11.46
CA VAL A 225 -24.32 -11.97 12.21
C VAL A 225 -24.16 -11.33 13.59
N ILE A 226 -25.27 -11.22 14.30
CA ILE A 226 -25.27 -11.17 15.76
C ILE A 226 -26.06 -12.39 16.18
N ASN A 227 -25.32 -13.43 16.59
CA ASN A 227 -25.87 -14.59 17.25
C ASN A 227 -26.61 -14.13 18.50
N GLU A 228 -27.94 -14.18 18.49
CA GLU A 228 -28.67 -14.42 19.73
C GLU A 228 -28.77 -15.93 19.91
N GLU A 229 -27.96 -16.46 20.83
CA GLU A 229 -28.24 -17.76 21.42
C GLU A 229 -29.53 -17.68 22.23
N PRO A 230 -30.46 -18.65 22.10
CA PRO A 230 -31.64 -18.72 22.93
C PRO A 230 -31.27 -19.29 24.31
N LEU A 231 -31.49 -18.49 25.36
CA LEU A 231 -31.57 -19.01 26.72
C LEU A 231 -32.87 -19.80 26.86
N VAL A 232 -32.74 -21.12 26.82
CA VAL A 232 -33.73 -22.07 27.32
C VAL A 232 -33.36 -22.43 28.76
N ALA A 233 -34.16 -21.94 29.71
CA ALA A 233 -34.65 -22.65 30.91
C ALA A 233 -35.69 -21.78 31.62
#